data_AF-A0A0F2J604-F1
#
_entry.id   AF-A0A0F2J604-F1
#
_cell.length_a   1.000
_cell.length_b   1.000
_cell.length_c   1.000
_cell.angle_alpha   90.00
_cell.angle_beta   90.00
_cell.angle_gamma   90.00
#
_symmetry.space_group_name_H-M   'P 1'
#
loop_
_entity.id
_entity.type
_entity.pdbx_description
1 polymer ?
#
loop_
_entity_poly.entity_id
_entity_poly.type
_entity_poly.pdbx_seq_one_letter_code
_entity_poly.pdbx_strand_id
1 'polypeptide(L)'
;MTKKSDFEVIGVFDSRTLSPQMPPQLDLSIPLKVLADGATYYQAPTDFQEWEWVCCLPLENSQRKIGTINIHALRQKEITPEQMNFLETVAGHATSALENALLYAIVERESITDGLTGVYNHRYFQKRLREHISLCQRRKRSVTFGLLIIDVDNFKQINDRYGHQFGDIVLKTIVKELQNNLREEDLIARYGGEEFVILIPEATEKIVLLISEKVREVVERTTVQYSETNLQVSVTVSIGVTLWRSTDSPASVISRADNALYQAKTTGRNQSILK
;
A
#
# COMPACT_ATOMS: atom_id res chain seq x y z
N MET A 1 -7.84 17.13 21.17
CA MET A 1 -7.67 15.67 21.23
C MET A 1 -6.33 15.33 20.62
N THR A 2 -5.33 15.14 21.47
CA THR A 2 -3.96 14.76 21.12
C THR A 2 -3.98 13.36 20.53
N LYS A 3 -3.60 13.21 19.25
CA LYS A 3 -3.34 11.91 18.64
C LYS A 3 -2.29 11.20 19.51
N LYS A 4 -2.67 10.10 20.16
CA LYS A 4 -1.68 9.12 20.64
C LYS A 4 -0.93 8.67 19.38
N SER A 5 0.35 9.00 19.31
CA SER A 5 1.26 8.40 18.35
C SER A 5 1.38 6.92 18.74
N ASP A 6 0.66 6.06 18.02
CA ASP A 6 0.80 4.62 18.16
C ASP A 6 2.23 4.24 17.74
N PHE A 7 2.99 3.69 18.68
CA PHE A 7 4.32 3.15 18.42
C PHE A 7 4.18 1.72 17.89
N GLU A 8 4.79 1.43 16.76
CA GLU A 8 4.87 0.08 16.20
C GLU A 8 6.26 -0.49 16.47
N VAL A 9 6.31 -1.66 17.13
CA VAL A 9 7.58 -2.38 17.38
C VAL A 9 7.93 -3.17 16.12
N ILE A 10 8.93 -2.68 15.38
CA ILE A 10 9.34 -3.27 14.08
C ILE A 10 10.25 -4.50 14.28
N GLY A 11 10.80 -4.73 15.48
CA GLY A 11 11.57 -5.93 15.79
C GLY A 11 12.10 -5.98 17.23
N VAL A 12 12.34 -7.20 17.72
CA VAL A 12 12.97 -7.49 19.02
C VAL A 12 14.03 -8.56 18.78
N PHE A 13 15.25 -8.35 19.27
CA PHE A 13 16.38 -9.26 19.02
C PHE A 13 17.05 -9.68 20.34
N ASP A 14 17.02 -10.98 20.66
CA ASP A 14 17.87 -11.58 21.69
C ASP A 14 19.14 -12.12 21.02
N SER A 15 20.31 -11.67 21.50
CA SER A 15 21.62 -12.07 20.98
C SER A 15 21.93 -13.56 21.14
N ARG A 16 21.19 -14.30 21.97
CA ARG A 16 21.38 -15.73 22.23
C ARG A 16 20.52 -16.64 21.37
N THR A 17 19.35 -16.17 20.93
CA THR A 17 18.35 -17.00 20.23
C THR A 17 17.98 -16.48 18.85
N LEU A 18 18.36 -15.24 18.50
CA LEU A 18 17.95 -14.54 17.28
C LEU A 18 16.42 -14.58 17.04
N SER A 19 15.64 -14.78 18.11
CA SER A 19 14.19 -14.95 18.06
C SER A 19 13.54 -13.78 18.82
N PRO A 20 12.44 -13.19 18.31
CA PRO A 20 11.77 -12.09 19.00
C PRO A 20 11.10 -12.60 20.27
N GLN A 21 11.69 -12.32 21.43
CA GLN A 21 11.04 -12.49 22.72
C GLN A 21 10.61 -11.13 23.24
N MET A 22 9.33 -10.82 23.08
CA MET A 22 8.73 -9.62 23.65
C MET A 22 8.63 -9.79 25.18
N PRO A 23 9.12 -8.84 25.99
CA PRO A 23 8.82 -8.84 27.42
C PRO A 23 7.31 -8.65 27.62
N PRO A 24 6.66 -9.36 28.56
CA PRO A 24 5.20 -9.26 28.76
C PRO A 24 4.70 -7.86 29.13
N GLN A 25 5.59 -6.94 29.56
CA GLN A 25 5.24 -5.60 30.02
C GLN A 25 6.34 -4.61 29.64
N LEU A 26 6.43 -4.25 28.36
CA LEU A 26 7.26 -3.12 27.92
C LEU A 26 6.53 -1.82 28.29
N ASP A 27 7.07 -1.05 29.22
CA ASP A 27 6.51 0.26 29.59
C ASP A 27 6.77 1.29 28.47
N LEU A 28 5.74 1.54 27.65
CA LEU A 28 5.79 2.48 26.53
C LEU A 28 5.89 3.97 26.95
N SER A 29 5.84 4.28 28.25
CA SER A 29 6.08 5.65 28.73
C SER A 29 7.56 6.07 28.63
N ILE A 30 8.48 5.10 28.55
CA ILE A 30 9.94 5.32 28.51
C ILE A 30 10.43 5.81 27.14
N PRO A 31 10.07 5.18 25.99
CA PRO A 31 10.43 5.69 24.66
C PRO A 31 9.91 7.11 24.37
N LEU A 32 8.76 7.47 24.94
CA LEU A 32 8.17 8.81 24.81
C LEU A 32 9.00 9.92 25.47
N LYS A 33 9.63 9.65 26.62
CA LYS A 33 10.55 10.58 27.29
C LYS A 33 11.87 10.74 26.53
N VAL A 34 12.41 9.65 26.00
CA VAL A 34 13.66 9.65 25.22
C VAL A 34 13.52 10.49 23.95
N LEU A 35 12.36 10.42 23.29
CA LEU A 35 12.05 11.27 22.15
C LEU A 35 11.88 12.75 22.51
N ALA A 36 11.56 13.08 23.77
CA ALA A 36 11.44 14.46 24.24
C ALA A 36 12.79 15.05 24.71
N ASP A 37 13.57 14.29 25.47
CA ASP A 37 14.70 14.79 26.25
C ASP A 37 16.09 14.39 25.70
N GLY A 38 16.16 13.52 24.69
CA GLY A 38 17.42 13.02 24.11
C GLY A 38 17.83 11.64 24.66
N ALA A 39 19.08 11.21 24.44
CA ALA A 39 19.60 9.93 24.96
C ALA A 39 19.36 9.86 26.47
N THR A 40 18.54 8.89 26.90
CA THR A 40 18.15 8.77 28.31
C THR A 40 18.51 7.41 28.85
N TYR A 41 19.16 7.42 30.02
CA TYR A 41 19.57 6.24 30.76
C TYR A 41 18.57 5.96 31.88
N TYR A 42 18.17 4.69 32.04
CA TYR A 42 17.39 4.25 33.19
C TYR A 42 18.00 2.99 33.81
N GLN A 43 18.29 3.06 35.11
CA GLN A 43 18.51 1.87 35.94
C GLN A 43 17.13 1.24 36.19
N ALA A 44 17.01 -0.09 36.01
CA ALA A 44 15.73 -0.77 36.16
C ALA A 44 15.15 -0.53 37.58
N PRO A 45 13.83 -0.25 37.72
CA PRO A 45 13.19 -0.27 39.02
C PRO A 45 13.44 -1.62 39.70
N THR A 46 13.66 -1.60 41.02
CA THR A 46 14.01 -2.76 41.87
C THR A 46 13.10 -4.00 41.73
N ASP A 47 11.95 -3.88 41.08
CA ASP A 47 10.96 -4.93 40.89
C ASP A 47 11.19 -5.79 39.63
N PHE A 48 12.09 -5.39 38.71
CA PHE A 48 12.49 -6.19 37.55
C PHE A 48 13.74 -7.04 37.89
N GLN A 49 13.52 -8.23 38.46
CA GLN A 49 14.58 -9.09 39.00
C GLN A 49 15.60 -9.68 38.00
N GLU A 50 15.48 -9.42 36.69
CA GLU A 50 16.40 -10.00 35.69
C GLU A 50 17.32 -8.99 34.98
N TRP A 51 17.03 -7.69 35.03
CA TRP A 51 17.68 -6.68 34.18
C TRP A 51 18.40 -5.65 35.05
N GLU A 52 19.62 -5.27 34.68
CA GLU A 52 20.44 -4.38 35.49
C GLU A 52 20.45 -2.92 34.96
N TRP A 53 20.29 -2.70 33.65
CA TRP A 53 20.01 -1.37 33.06
C TRP A 53 19.32 -1.45 31.69
N VAL A 54 18.65 -0.34 31.30
CA VAL A 54 18.09 -0.11 29.96
C VAL A 54 18.68 1.18 29.40
N CYS A 55 19.24 1.09 28.19
CA CYS A 55 19.75 2.24 27.44
C CYS A 55 18.84 2.52 26.26
N CYS A 56 18.29 3.73 26.21
CA CYS A 56 17.41 4.17 25.13
C CYS A 56 18.11 5.28 24.35
N LEU A 57 18.44 4.97 23.10
CA LEU A 57 19.12 5.89 22.19
C LEU A 57 18.15 6.38 21.13
N PRO A 58 18.06 7.70 20.88
CA PRO A 58 17.24 8.21 19.80
C PRO A 58 17.86 7.82 18.46
N LEU A 59 17.00 7.41 17.53
CA LEU A 59 17.33 7.37 16.12
C LEU A 59 16.88 8.70 15.53
N GLU A 60 17.76 9.69 15.56
CA GLU A 60 17.44 11.05 15.11
C GLU A 60 18.59 11.64 14.31
N ASN A 61 18.25 12.47 13.33
CA ASN A 61 19.20 13.33 12.64
C ASN A 61 18.93 14.80 13.02
N SER A 62 19.69 15.74 12.46
CA SER A 62 19.58 17.17 12.78
C SER A 62 18.21 17.79 12.50
N GLN A 63 17.32 17.10 11.77
CA GLN A 63 16.03 17.62 11.33
C GLN A 63 14.82 16.80 11.81
N ARG A 64 15.00 15.52 12.17
CA ARG A 64 13.88 14.62 12.46
C ARG A 64 14.26 13.46 13.39
N LYS A 65 13.34 13.13 14.30
CA LYS A 65 13.38 11.90 15.12
C LYS A 65 12.65 10.78 14.38
N ILE A 66 13.37 9.70 14.06
CA ILE A 66 12.88 8.52 13.32
C ILE A 66 12.32 7.48 14.28
N GLY A 67 12.93 7.31 15.46
CA GLY A 67 12.51 6.32 16.45
C GLY A 67 13.48 6.22 17.62
N THR A 68 13.51 5.06 18.28
CA THR A 68 14.47 4.76 19.36
C THR A 68 15.03 3.35 19.19
N ILE A 69 16.28 3.14 19.61
CA ILE A 69 16.84 1.83 19.89
C ILE A 69 16.86 1.65 21.40
N ASN A 70 16.31 0.52 21.87
CA ASN A 70 16.25 0.16 23.28
C ASN A 70 17.13 -1.06 23.50
N ILE A 71 18.12 -0.92 24.39
CA ILE A 71 19.10 -1.96 24.71
C ILE A 71 18.91 -2.35 26.17
N HIS A 72 18.66 -3.63 26.40
CA HIS A 72 18.40 -4.19 27.73
C HIS A 72 19.59 -5.06 28.13
N ALA A 73 20.21 -4.76 29.27
CA ALA A 73 21.33 -5.54 29.77
C ALA A 73 20.91 -6.51 30.89
N LEU A 74 21.36 -7.75 30.75
CA LEU A 74 21.23 -8.79 31.75
C LEU A 74 22.57 -8.94 32.48
N ARG A 75 22.56 -8.93 33.81
CA ARG A 75 23.73 -9.28 34.65
C ARG A 75 24.95 -8.35 34.49
N GLN A 76 24.74 -7.10 34.06
CA GLN A 76 25.77 -6.06 34.05
C GLN A 76 25.29 -4.82 34.80
N LYS A 77 25.92 -4.47 35.94
CA LYS A 77 25.33 -3.50 36.89
C LYS A 77 25.28 -2.09 36.37
N GLU A 78 26.29 -1.72 35.58
CA GLU A 78 26.48 -0.38 35.08
C GLU A 78 27.01 -0.44 33.65
N ILE A 79 26.59 0.53 32.82
CA ILE A 79 27.15 0.77 31.50
C ILE A 79 28.42 1.62 31.61
N THR A 80 29.49 1.23 30.92
CA THR A 80 30.72 2.03 30.93
C THR A 80 30.63 3.20 29.93
N PRO A 81 31.39 4.29 30.13
CA PRO A 81 31.44 5.39 29.15
C PRO A 81 31.88 4.92 27.75
N GLU A 82 32.79 3.94 27.67
CA GLU A 82 33.23 3.34 26.40
C GLU A 82 32.10 2.60 25.70
N GLN A 83 31.32 1.81 26.45
CA GLN A 83 30.13 1.15 25.92
C GLN A 83 29.08 2.15 25.47
N MET A 84 28.86 3.24 26.22
CA MET A 84 27.92 4.29 25.82
C MET A 84 28.33 4.92 24.49
N ASN A 85 29.60 5.35 24.36
CA ASN A 85 30.13 5.91 23.11
C ASN A 85 29.99 4.94 21.93
N PHE A 86 30.24 3.65 22.17
CA PHE A 86 30.03 2.61 21.17
C PHE A 86 28.56 2.50 20.75
N LEU A 87 27.64 2.45 21.72
CA LEU A 87 26.21 2.34 21.44
C LEU A 87 25.68 3.58 20.71
N GLU A 88 26.12 4.79 21.08
CA GLU A 88 25.81 6.02 20.36
C GLU A 88 26.30 5.96 18.90
N THR A 89 27.52 5.46 18.67
CA THR A 89 28.05 5.26 17.31
C THR A 89 27.19 4.27 16.51
N VAL A 90 26.81 3.15 17.13
CA VAL A 90 25.92 2.15 16.50
C VAL A 90 24.54 2.74 16.20
N ALA A 91 23.97 3.52 17.12
CA ALA A 91 22.69 4.20 16.91
C ALA A 91 22.79 5.21 15.75
N GLY A 92 23.90 5.94 15.63
CA GLY A 92 24.17 6.81 14.48
C GLY A 92 24.17 6.05 13.15
N HIS A 93 24.92 4.95 13.07
CA HIS A 93 24.93 4.11 11.86
C HIS A 93 23.56 3.48 11.55
N ALA A 94 22.86 3.00 12.57
CA ALA A 94 21.51 2.44 12.42
C ALA A 94 20.51 3.51 11.92
N THR A 95 20.62 4.75 12.42
CA THR A 95 19.82 5.89 11.97
C THR A 95 20.03 6.13 10.48
N SER A 96 21.28 6.22 10.02
CA SER A 96 21.58 6.44 8.59
C SER A 96 21.11 5.27 7.71
N ALA A 97 21.28 4.02 8.16
CA ALA A 97 20.83 2.85 7.40
C ALA A 97 19.29 2.80 7.27
N LEU A 98 18.58 3.08 8.37
CA LEU A 98 17.13 3.13 8.38
C LEU A 98 16.58 4.28 7.52
N GLU A 99 17.19 5.46 7.59
CA GLU A 99 16.84 6.60 6.76
C GLU A 99 17.01 6.28 5.27
N ASN A 100 18.15 5.69 4.89
CA ASN A 100 18.37 5.24 3.52
C ASN A 100 17.29 4.24 3.08
N ALA A 101 17.00 3.21 3.88
CA ALA A 101 15.98 2.22 3.55
C ALA A 101 14.58 2.85 3.40
N LEU A 102 14.21 3.77 4.29
CA LEU A 102 12.94 4.51 4.21
C LEU A 102 12.86 5.40 2.97
N LEU A 103 13.94 6.12 2.64
CA LEU A 103 14.02 6.93 1.43
C LEU A 103 13.88 6.06 0.18
N TYR A 104 14.58 4.92 0.12
CA TYR A 104 14.43 3.96 -0.97
C TYR A 104 12.98 3.46 -1.08
N ALA A 105 12.34 3.10 0.04
CA ALA A 105 10.95 2.64 0.04
C ALA A 105 9.97 3.72 -0.41
N ILE A 106 10.16 4.98 -0.01
CA ILE A 106 9.35 6.12 -0.44
C ILE A 106 9.52 6.34 -1.94
N VAL A 107 10.77 6.42 -2.42
CA VAL A 107 11.08 6.60 -3.85
C VAL A 107 10.52 5.45 -4.68
N GLU A 108 10.61 4.21 -4.19
CA GLU A 108 10.02 3.06 -4.85
C GLU A 108 8.49 3.18 -4.90
N ARG A 109 7.84 3.49 -3.76
CA ARG A 109 6.38 3.65 -3.69
C ARG A 109 5.90 4.75 -4.64
N GLU A 110 6.49 5.94 -4.58
CA GLU A 110 6.16 7.06 -5.46
C GLU A 110 6.41 6.74 -6.94
N SER A 111 7.41 5.90 -7.24
CA SER A 111 7.70 5.45 -8.61
C SER A 111 6.66 4.46 -9.15
N ILE A 112 5.95 3.74 -8.28
CA ILE A 112 5.00 2.67 -8.67
C ILE A 112 3.52 3.00 -8.44
N THR A 113 3.19 4.05 -7.66
CA THR A 113 1.80 4.46 -7.40
C THR A 113 1.39 5.70 -8.20
N ASP A 114 0.08 5.88 -8.42
CA ASP A 114 -0.54 7.09 -8.95
C ASP A 114 -0.75 8.11 -7.82
N GLY A 115 -0.27 9.34 -8.02
CA GLY A 115 -0.30 10.37 -6.98
C GLY A 115 -1.69 10.89 -6.60
N LEU A 116 -2.71 10.69 -7.45
CA LEU A 116 -4.08 11.12 -7.14
C LEU A 116 -4.85 10.05 -6.36
N THR A 117 -4.80 8.82 -6.84
CA THR A 117 -5.68 7.73 -6.40
C THR A 117 -5.00 6.75 -5.44
N GLY A 118 -3.67 6.72 -5.39
CA GLY A 118 -2.90 5.85 -4.51
C GLY A 118 -2.80 4.39 -4.97
N VAL A 119 -3.51 3.99 -6.03
CA VAL A 119 -3.33 2.67 -6.67
C VAL A 119 -2.06 2.64 -7.50
N TYR A 120 -1.68 1.47 -8.02
CA TYR A 120 -0.52 1.38 -8.88
C TYR A 120 -0.66 2.25 -10.14
N ASN A 121 0.46 2.72 -10.69
CA ASN A 121 0.46 3.47 -11.92
C ASN A 121 0.58 2.56 -13.15
N HIS A 122 0.35 3.13 -14.32
CA HIS A 122 0.48 2.47 -15.62
C HIS A 122 1.80 1.71 -15.78
N ARG A 123 2.93 2.31 -15.37
CA ARG A 123 4.26 1.71 -15.52
C ARG A 123 4.38 0.42 -14.71
N TYR A 124 3.91 0.43 -13.47
CA TYR A 124 3.93 -0.75 -12.61
C TYR A 124 3.00 -1.85 -13.12
N PHE A 125 1.79 -1.50 -13.56
CA PHE A 125 0.89 -2.45 -14.22
C PHE A 125 1.56 -3.16 -15.40
N GLN A 126 2.19 -2.41 -16.31
CA GLN A 126 2.87 -2.99 -17.47
C GLN A 126 3.97 -3.98 -17.08
N LYS A 127 4.73 -3.68 -16.01
CA LYS A 127 5.73 -4.60 -15.46
C LYS A 127 5.07 -5.89 -14.95
N ARG A 128 4.03 -5.77 -14.12
CA ARG A 128 3.33 -6.91 -13.50
C ARG A 128 2.61 -7.80 -14.51
N LEU A 129 2.06 -7.22 -15.58
CA LEU A 129 1.46 -7.96 -16.69
C LEU A 129 2.49 -8.84 -17.41
N ARG A 130 3.69 -8.31 -17.71
CA ARG A 130 4.78 -9.10 -18.33
C ARG A 130 5.24 -10.25 -17.44
N GLU A 131 5.33 -10.02 -16.13
CA GLU A 131 5.68 -11.04 -15.15
C GLU A 131 4.63 -12.17 -15.11
N HIS A 132 3.34 -11.83 -15.10
CA HIS A 132 2.24 -12.80 -15.12
C HIS A 132 2.20 -13.63 -16.41
N ILE A 133 2.38 -13.00 -17.58
CA ILE A 133 2.46 -13.72 -18.86
C ILE A 133 3.62 -14.71 -18.83
N SER A 134 4.80 -14.27 -18.37
CA SER A 134 5.99 -15.14 -18.26
C SER A 134 5.74 -16.32 -17.31
N LEU A 135 5.05 -16.08 -16.18
CA LEU A 135 4.68 -17.12 -15.23
C LEU A 135 3.72 -18.14 -15.85
N CYS A 136 2.67 -17.69 -16.53
CA CYS A 136 1.67 -18.56 -17.14
C CYS A 136 2.24 -19.39 -18.30
N GLN A 137 3.15 -18.81 -19.08
CA GLN A 137 3.91 -19.53 -20.11
C GLN A 137 4.78 -20.64 -19.52
N ARG A 138 5.52 -20.37 -18.44
CA ARG A 138 6.36 -21.38 -17.76
C ARG A 138 5.55 -22.53 -17.16
N ARG A 139 4.39 -22.22 -16.56
CA ARG A 139 3.51 -23.22 -15.93
C ARG A 139 2.60 -23.98 -16.91
N LYS A 140 2.82 -23.85 -18.22
CA LYS A 140 2.11 -24.57 -19.30
C LYS A 140 0.58 -24.59 -19.12
N ARG A 141 -0.04 -23.43 -18.82
CA ARG A 141 -1.50 -23.25 -18.64
C ARG A 141 -2.11 -23.82 -17.36
N SER A 142 -1.31 -24.32 -16.41
CA SER A 142 -1.84 -24.68 -15.08
C SER A 142 -2.30 -23.45 -14.29
N VAL A 143 -1.92 -22.25 -14.74
CA VAL A 143 -2.28 -20.96 -14.16
C VAL A 143 -2.64 -20.01 -15.32
N THR A 144 -3.68 -19.21 -15.12
CA THR A 144 -4.19 -18.19 -16.04
C THR A 144 -4.48 -16.90 -15.25
N PHE A 145 -4.76 -15.79 -15.93
CA PHE A 145 -5.18 -14.54 -15.30
C PHE A 145 -6.26 -13.85 -16.12
N GLY A 146 -7.01 -12.97 -15.46
CA GLY A 146 -7.97 -12.05 -16.06
C GLY A 146 -7.42 -10.64 -16.13
N LEU A 147 -7.82 -9.88 -17.14
CA LEU A 147 -7.60 -8.45 -17.22
C LEU A 147 -8.95 -7.75 -17.43
N LEU A 148 -9.22 -6.75 -16.58
CA LEU A 148 -10.31 -5.80 -16.76
C LEU A 148 -9.70 -4.45 -17.12
N ILE A 149 -10.25 -3.78 -18.11
CA ILE A 149 -10.04 -2.35 -18.38
C ILE A 149 -11.35 -1.65 -18.13
N ILE A 150 -11.32 -0.65 -17.26
CA ILE A 150 -12.47 0.03 -16.68
C ILE A 150 -12.35 1.50 -17.04
N ASP A 151 -13.45 2.11 -17.44
CA ASP A 151 -13.52 3.55 -17.71
C ASP A 151 -14.77 4.16 -17.09
N VAL A 152 -14.61 5.33 -16.47
CA VAL A 152 -15.69 6.05 -15.82
C VAL A 152 -16.59 6.71 -16.85
N ASP A 153 -17.85 6.28 -16.88
CA ASP A 153 -18.80 6.71 -17.89
C ASP A 153 -19.11 8.21 -17.77
N ASN A 154 -18.97 8.92 -18.89
CA ASN A 154 -19.25 10.35 -19.02
C ASN A 154 -18.41 11.24 -18.09
N PHE A 155 -17.19 10.82 -17.69
CA PHE A 155 -16.35 11.57 -16.77
C PHE A 155 -16.03 13.00 -17.23
N LYS A 156 -15.85 13.21 -18.55
CA LYS A 156 -15.73 14.57 -19.10
C LYS A 156 -16.92 15.47 -18.73
N GLN A 157 -18.16 14.97 -18.81
CA GLN A 157 -19.35 15.75 -18.45
C GLN A 157 -19.39 16.06 -16.95
N ILE A 158 -18.87 15.16 -16.11
CA ILE A 158 -18.72 15.41 -14.67
C ILE A 158 -17.74 16.56 -14.44
N ASN A 159 -16.58 16.53 -15.10
CA ASN A 159 -15.59 17.61 -14.99
C ASN A 159 -16.14 18.95 -15.52
N ASP A 160 -16.82 18.93 -16.68
CA ASP A 160 -17.38 20.14 -17.28
C ASP A 160 -18.49 20.75 -16.40
N ARG A 161 -19.23 19.93 -15.65
CA ARG A 161 -20.35 20.37 -14.81
C ARG A 161 -19.96 20.75 -13.38
N TYR A 162 -19.02 20.03 -12.77
CA TYR A 162 -18.69 20.16 -11.34
C TYR A 162 -17.23 20.56 -11.09
N GLY A 163 -16.45 20.75 -12.15
CA GLY A 163 -15.03 21.09 -12.08
C GLY A 163 -14.12 19.89 -11.86
N HIS A 164 -12.86 20.04 -12.25
CA HIS A 164 -11.85 18.99 -12.15
C HIS A 164 -11.58 18.53 -10.71
N GLN A 165 -11.68 19.42 -9.73
CA GLN A 165 -11.51 19.05 -8.32
C GLN A 165 -12.57 18.04 -7.86
N PHE A 166 -13.81 18.16 -8.35
CA PHE A 166 -14.84 17.17 -8.07
C PHE A 166 -14.59 15.86 -8.81
N GLY A 167 -14.13 15.92 -10.06
CA GLY A 167 -13.71 14.73 -10.80
C GLY A 167 -12.62 13.95 -10.06
N ASP A 168 -11.64 14.62 -9.48
CA ASP A 168 -10.61 14.02 -8.66
C ASP A 168 -11.18 13.30 -7.41
N ILE A 169 -12.19 13.89 -6.77
CA ILE A 169 -12.91 13.27 -5.64
C ILE A 169 -13.66 12.03 -6.11
N VAL A 170 -14.32 12.09 -7.28
CA VAL A 170 -15.00 10.94 -7.88
C VAL A 170 -14.03 9.78 -8.10
N LEU A 171 -12.88 10.03 -8.73
CA LEU A 171 -11.86 9.00 -8.98
C LEU A 171 -11.34 8.37 -7.68
N LYS A 172 -11.03 9.20 -6.67
CA LYS A 172 -10.61 8.72 -5.35
C LYS A 172 -11.67 7.87 -4.67
N THR A 173 -12.94 8.26 -4.78
CA THR A 173 -14.06 7.54 -4.17
C THR A 173 -14.25 6.18 -4.84
N ILE A 174 -14.27 6.14 -6.18
CA ILE A 174 -14.36 4.90 -6.95
C ILE A 174 -13.24 3.94 -6.52
N VAL A 175 -11.99 4.41 -6.54
CA VAL A 175 -10.83 3.58 -6.20
C VAL A 175 -10.92 3.01 -4.79
N LYS A 176 -11.32 3.83 -3.81
CA LYS A 176 -11.51 3.36 -2.43
C LYS A 176 -12.54 2.25 -2.34
N GLU A 177 -13.69 2.40 -3.00
CA GLU A 177 -14.74 1.38 -3.01
C GLU A 177 -14.29 0.10 -3.73
N LEU A 178 -13.52 0.23 -4.81
CA LEU A 178 -12.94 -0.93 -5.50
C LEU A 178 -11.92 -1.67 -4.61
N GLN A 179 -11.00 -0.96 -3.95
CA GLN A 179 -10.01 -1.58 -3.06
C GLN A 179 -10.65 -2.37 -1.91
N ASN A 180 -11.76 -1.89 -1.36
CA ASN A 180 -12.51 -2.60 -0.31
C ASN A 180 -13.22 -3.87 -0.81
N ASN A 181 -13.36 -4.02 -2.13
CA ASN A 181 -14.12 -5.09 -2.76
C ASN A 181 -13.28 -6.08 -3.57
N LEU A 182 -12.00 -5.76 -3.79
CA LEU A 182 -11.02 -6.62 -4.43
C LEU A 182 -10.24 -7.43 -3.39
N ARG A 183 -9.61 -8.51 -3.84
CA ARG A 183 -8.73 -9.31 -2.99
C ARG A 183 -7.35 -8.69 -2.91
N GLU A 184 -6.56 -9.10 -1.92
CA GLU A 184 -5.18 -8.61 -1.78
C GLU A 184 -4.32 -8.98 -3.00
N GLU A 185 -4.57 -10.13 -3.61
CA GLU A 185 -3.88 -10.57 -4.82
C GLU A 185 -4.31 -9.84 -6.11
N ASP A 186 -5.47 -9.18 -6.10
CA ASP A 186 -5.99 -8.45 -7.27
C ASP A 186 -5.24 -7.12 -7.41
N LEU A 187 -4.53 -6.94 -8.51
CA LEU A 187 -3.81 -5.69 -8.75
C LEU A 187 -4.72 -4.69 -9.44
N ILE A 188 -4.98 -3.55 -8.79
CA ILE A 188 -5.62 -2.38 -9.39
C ILE A 188 -4.58 -1.31 -9.74
N ALA A 189 -4.69 -0.72 -10.92
CA ALA A 189 -3.83 0.38 -11.36
C ALA A 189 -4.61 1.44 -12.15
N ARG A 190 -4.16 2.69 -12.07
CA ARG A 190 -4.62 3.76 -12.96
C ARG A 190 -3.86 3.69 -14.28
N TYR A 191 -4.58 3.45 -15.35
CA TYR A 191 -4.03 3.24 -16.69
C TYR A 191 -3.99 4.54 -17.51
N GLY A 192 -5.00 5.39 -17.32
CA GLY A 192 -5.17 6.68 -17.99
C GLY A 192 -5.80 7.72 -17.06
N GLY A 193 -6.37 8.79 -17.64
CA GLY A 193 -7.00 9.87 -16.86
C GLY A 193 -8.19 9.39 -16.02
N GLU A 194 -9.13 8.71 -16.66
CA GLU A 194 -10.35 8.15 -16.05
C GLU A 194 -10.42 6.61 -16.20
N GLU A 195 -9.31 6.01 -16.60
CA GLU A 195 -9.19 4.59 -16.92
C GLU A 195 -8.40 3.84 -15.85
N PHE A 196 -8.95 2.71 -15.42
CA PHE A 196 -8.33 1.79 -14.47
C PHE A 196 -8.19 0.40 -15.08
N VAL A 197 -7.25 -0.37 -14.56
CA VAL A 197 -7.08 -1.78 -14.92
C VAL A 197 -7.03 -2.63 -13.67
N ILE A 198 -7.63 -3.82 -13.75
CA ILE A 198 -7.55 -4.83 -12.70
C ILE A 198 -6.97 -6.11 -13.31
N LEU A 199 -5.84 -6.55 -12.77
CA LEU A 199 -5.19 -7.81 -13.12
C LEU A 199 -5.53 -8.85 -12.05
N ILE A 200 -6.28 -9.87 -12.43
CA ILE A 200 -6.83 -10.90 -11.53
C ILE A 200 -5.99 -12.18 -11.72
N PRO A 201 -5.11 -12.54 -10.78
CA PRO A 201 -4.34 -13.78 -10.88
C PRO A 201 -5.24 -15.01 -10.71
N GLU A 202 -4.79 -16.14 -11.26
CA GLU A 202 -5.44 -17.46 -11.13
C GLU A 202 -6.93 -17.48 -11.51
N ALA A 203 -7.31 -16.68 -12.52
CA ALA A 203 -8.71 -16.43 -12.83
C ALA A 203 -9.27 -17.34 -13.94
N THR A 204 -10.43 -17.92 -13.69
CA THR A 204 -11.29 -18.56 -14.71
C THR A 204 -12.29 -17.56 -15.29
N GLU A 205 -12.96 -17.93 -16.38
CA GLU A 205 -14.01 -17.10 -16.98
C GLU A 205 -15.11 -16.71 -15.99
N LYS A 206 -15.56 -17.68 -15.18
CA LYS A 206 -16.54 -17.44 -14.12
C LYS A 206 -16.05 -16.45 -13.07
N ILE A 207 -14.76 -16.52 -12.70
CA ILE A 207 -14.16 -15.62 -11.70
C ILE A 207 -14.07 -14.20 -12.26
N VAL A 208 -13.59 -14.02 -13.50
CA VAL A 208 -13.44 -12.68 -14.08
C VAL A 208 -14.79 -12.01 -14.29
N LEU A 209 -15.81 -12.75 -14.71
CA LEU A 209 -17.18 -12.23 -14.89
C LEU A 209 -17.81 -11.83 -13.54
N LEU A 210 -17.61 -12.65 -12.50
CA LEU A 210 -18.09 -12.33 -11.16
C LEU A 210 -17.44 -11.04 -10.62
N ILE A 211 -16.12 -10.91 -10.79
CA ILE A 211 -15.39 -9.73 -10.32
C ILE A 211 -15.77 -8.50 -11.15
N SER A 212 -15.89 -8.62 -12.48
CA SER A 212 -16.30 -7.48 -13.32
C SER A 212 -17.69 -6.98 -12.98
N GLU A 213 -18.64 -7.88 -12.72
CA GLU A 213 -19.99 -7.48 -12.33
C GLU A 213 -20.02 -6.86 -10.94
N LYS A 214 -19.27 -7.42 -9.98
CA LYS A 214 -19.12 -6.82 -8.65
C LYS A 214 -18.55 -5.41 -8.73
N VAL A 215 -17.50 -5.20 -9.52
CA VAL A 215 -16.88 -3.87 -9.75
C VAL A 215 -17.90 -2.90 -10.31
N ARG A 216 -18.67 -3.31 -11.32
CA ARG A 216 -19.72 -2.49 -11.95
C ARG A 216 -20.80 -2.09 -10.94
N GLU A 217 -21.34 -3.06 -10.20
CA GLU A 217 -22.40 -2.82 -9.21
C GLU A 217 -21.95 -1.93 -8.04
N VAL A 218 -20.72 -2.12 -7.56
CA VAL A 218 -20.14 -1.30 -6.49
C VAL A 218 -20.06 0.16 -6.92
N VAL A 219 -19.56 0.43 -8.13
CA VAL A 219 -19.46 1.80 -8.64
C VAL A 219 -20.83 2.41 -8.90
N GLU A 220 -21.75 1.66 -9.51
CA GLU A 220 -23.13 2.11 -9.76
C GLU A 220 -23.85 2.53 -8.48
N ARG A 221 -23.64 1.81 -7.37
CA ARG A 221 -24.23 2.13 -6.06
C ARG A 221 -23.50 3.25 -5.33
N THR A 222 -22.33 3.66 -5.80
CA THR A 222 -21.53 4.69 -5.16
C THR A 222 -22.08 6.08 -5.51
N THR A 223 -22.39 6.85 -4.47
CA THR A 223 -22.77 8.27 -4.60
C THR A 223 -21.69 9.15 -4.01
N VAL A 224 -21.28 10.18 -4.75
CA VAL A 224 -20.28 11.15 -4.32
C VAL A 224 -20.97 12.45 -3.95
N GLN A 225 -20.75 12.93 -2.72
CA GLN A 225 -21.35 14.17 -2.24
C GLN A 225 -20.61 15.38 -2.81
N TYR A 226 -21.33 16.26 -3.50
CA TYR A 226 -20.85 17.56 -3.95
C TYR A 226 -21.14 18.62 -2.89
N SER A 227 -20.10 19.06 -2.19
CA SER A 227 -20.21 19.90 -1.00
C SER A 227 -20.82 21.29 -1.26
N GLU A 228 -20.62 21.87 -2.46
CA GLU A 228 -21.10 23.22 -2.77
C GLU A 228 -22.62 23.33 -2.80
N THR A 229 -23.32 22.26 -3.22
CA THR A 229 -24.79 22.26 -3.34
C THR A 229 -25.46 21.15 -2.54
N ASN A 230 -24.68 20.39 -1.75
CA ASN A 230 -25.12 19.21 -1.01
C ASN A 230 -25.82 18.14 -1.88
N LEU A 231 -25.48 18.11 -3.18
CA LEU A 231 -26.02 17.17 -4.15
C LEU A 231 -25.27 15.84 -4.09
N GLN A 232 -25.97 14.72 -4.25
CA GLN A 232 -25.35 13.42 -4.47
C GLN A 232 -25.26 13.14 -5.98
N VAL A 233 -24.04 12.84 -6.45
CA VAL A 233 -23.79 12.49 -7.86
C VAL A 233 -23.49 11.00 -7.94
N SER A 234 -24.24 10.30 -8.77
CA SER A 234 -24.00 8.89 -9.09
C SER A 234 -23.13 8.77 -10.32
N VAL A 235 -22.29 7.73 -10.35
CA VAL A 235 -21.37 7.45 -11.44
C VAL A 235 -21.47 5.99 -11.83
N THR A 236 -21.14 5.69 -13.09
CA THR A 236 -21.14 4.31 -13.61
C THR A 236 -19.84 4.06 -14.35
N VAL A 237 -19.54 2.79 -14.62
CA VAL A 237 -18.35 2.39 -15.36
C VAL A 237 -18.70 1.40 -16.46
N SER A 238 -17.99 1.50 -17.56
CA SER A 238 -17.95 0.48 -18.60
C SER A 238 -16.70 -0.38 -18.41
N ILE A 239 -16.81 -1.69 -18.63
CA ILE A 239 -15.73 -2.63 -18.35
C ILE A 239 -15.49 -3.56 -19.55
N GLY A 240 -14.27 -3.56 -20.07
CA GLY A 240 -13.77 -4.59 -20.98
C GLY A 240 -13.05 -5.68 -20.23
N VAL A 241 -13.44 -6.93 -20.44
CA VAL A 241 -12.93 -8.11 -19.73
C VAL A 241 -12.25 -9.04 -20.72
N THR A 242 -11.13 -9.64 -20.33
CA THR A 242 -10.49 -10.72 -21.09
C THR A 242 -9.82 -11.71 -20.15
N LEU A 243 -9.69 -12.96 -20.61
CA LEU A 243 -8.73 -13.92 -20.05
C LEU A 243 -7.45 -13.93 -20.87
N TRP A 244 -6.33 -14.27 -20.23
CA TRP A 244 -5.08 -14.55 -20.93
C TRP A 244 -5.16 -15.84 -21.77
N ARG A 245 -4.51 -15.83 -22.93
CA ARG A 245 -4.35 -16.96 -23.84
C ARG A 245 -2.86 -17.20 -24.09
N SER A 246 -2.49 -18.45 -24.34
CA SER A 246 -1.08 -18.83 -24.53
C SER A 246 -0.37 -18.12 -25.69
N THR A 247 -1.11 -17.61 -26.67
CA THR A 247 -0.59 -16.86 -27.81
C THR A 247 -0.44 -15.36 -27.54
N ASP A 248 -0.87 -14.89 -26.37
CA ASP A 248 -0.93 -13.46 -26.13
C ASP A 248 0.44 -12.87 -25.77
N SER A 249 0.74 -11.74 -26.41
CA SER A 249 1.66 -10.73 -25.92
C SER A 249 0.95 -9.74 -24.99
N PRO A 250 1.67 -8.96 -24.16
CA PRO A 250 1.06 -7.91 -23.34
C PRO A 250 0.13 -6.99 -24.13
N ALA A 251 0.57 -6.54 -25.31
CA ALA A 251 -0.21 -5.67 -26.18
C ALA A 251 -1.51 -6.33 -26.68
N SER A 252 -1.48 -7.62 -27.00
CA SER A 252 -2.67 -8.33 -27.49
C SER A 252 -3.72 -8.56 -26.39
N VAL A 253 -3.32 -8.78 -25.13
CA VAL A 253 -4.26 -8.89 -24.00
C VAL A 253 -4.96 -7.55 -23.79
N ILE A 254 -4.18 -6.47 -23.70
CA ILE A 254 -4.70 -5.11 -23.50
C ILE A 254 -5.63 -4.73 -24.65
N SER A 255 -5.21 -4.91 -25.90
CA SER A 255 -6.03 -4.60 -27.07
C SER A 255 -7.34 -5.38 -27.09
N ARG A 256 -7.36 -6.65 -26.65
CA ARG A 256 -8.61 -7.42 -26.56
C ARG A 256 -9.56 -6.87 -25.50
N ALA A 257 -9.04 -6.49 -24.35
CA ALA A 257 -9.84 -5.85 -23.30
C ALA A 257 -10.34 -4.46 -23.71
N ASP A 258 -9.51 -3.64 -24.37
CA ASP A 258 -9.92 -2.34 -24.91
C ASP A 258 -11.05 -2.48 -25.93
N ASN A 259 -10.95 -3.47 -26.83
CA ASN A 259 -12.01 -3.77 -27.80
C ASN A 259 -13.31 -4.24 -27.13
N ALA A 260 -13.24 -4.83 -25.95
CA ALA A 260 -14.41 -5.20 -25.16
C ALA A 260 -15.00 -3.97 -24.44
N LEU A 261 -14.15 -3.10 -23.90
CA LEU A 261 -14.54 -1.84 -23.27
C LEU A 261 -15.22 -0.90 -24.27
N TYR A 262 -14.66 -0.76 -25.47
CA TYR A 262 -15.26 0.03 -26.53
C TYR A 262 -16.66 -0.48 -26.89
N GLN A 263 -16.84 -1.80 -26.93
CA GLN A 263 -18.15 -2.39 -27.15
C GLN A 263 -19.10 -2.04 -25.99
N ALA A 264 -18.66 -2.15 -24.73
CA ALA A 264 -19.49 -1.82 -23.56
C ALA A 264 -19.95 -0.35 -23.59
N LYS A 265 -19.07 0.57 -23.98
CA LYS A 265 -19.39 1.99 -24.14
C LYS A 265 -20.41 2.28 -25.25
N THR A 266 -20.39 1.50 -26.33
CA THR A 266 -21.24 1.70 -27.51
C THR A 266 -22.58 0.97 -27.41
N THR A 267 -22.68 -0.11 -26.63
CA THR A 267 -23.92 -0.89 -26.44
C THR A 267 -24.77 -0.44 -25.27
N GLY A 268 -24.39 0.61 -24.55
CA GLY A 268 -25.26 1.19 -23.50
C GLY A 268 -24.54 1.71 -22.26
N ARG A 269 -23.22 1.53 -22.13
CA ARG A 269 -22.44 1.83 -20.91
C ARG A 269 -22.90 1.01 -19.71
N ASN A 270 -22.35 1.28 -18.52
CA ASN A 270 -22.72 0.60 -17.27
C ASN A 270 -22.89 -0.92 -17.43
N GLN A 271 -21.90 -1.56 -18.06
CA GLN A 271 -21.92 -2.98 -18.35
C GLN A 271 -20.51 -3.53 -18.51
N SER A 272 -20.37 -4.84 -18.33
CA SER A 272 -19.14 -5.57 -18.61
C SER A 272 -19.29 -6.40 -19.89
N ILE A 273 -18.25 -6.40 -20.73
CA ILE A 273 -18.19 -7.26 -21.93
C ILE A 273 -16.92 -8.08 -21.88
N LEU A 274 -17.04 -9.40 -22.09
CA LEU A 274 -15.93 -10.33 -22.16
C LEU A 274 -15.55 -10.63 -23.62
N LYS A 275 -14.24 -10.64 -23.91
CA LYS A 275 -13.67 -11.08 -25.20
C LYS A 275 -12.50 -12.04 -25.09
#